data_AF-G3M0G5-F1
#
_entry.id   AF-G3M0G5-F1
#
_cell.length_a   1.000
_cell.length_b   1.000
_cell.length_c   1.000
_cell.angle_alpha   90.00
_cell.angle_beta   90.00
_cell.angle_gamma   90.00
#
_symmetry.space_group_name_H-M   'P 1'
#
loop_
_entity.id
_entity.type
_entity.pdbx_description
1 polymer ?
#
loop_
_entity_poly.entity_id
_entity_poly.type
_entity_poly.pdbx_seq_one_letter_code
_entity_poly.pdbx_strand_id
1 'polypeptide(L)'
;ISAWWNMGSLLGLSLIIQLLTGLFLAMHYSADTTLAFSSIANICRDVKYGWLLRTMHANGASMFFICIYLHIGRGLYYGSYLYKETWNIGVVLLFLLMATAFMGYILPWGQMS
;
A
#
# COMPACT_ATOMS: atom_id res chain seq x y z
N ILE A 1 -3.17 20.40 -18.92
CA ILE A 1 -2.83 19.26 -18.03
C ILE A 1 -1.72 19.73 -17.10
N SER A 2 -1.89 19.61 -15.78
CA SER A 2 -0.87 19.96 -14.78
C SER A 2 -0.36 18.69 -14.07
N ALA A 3 0.72 18.82 -13.30
CA ALA A 3 1.37 17.69 -12.62
C ALA A 3 0.41 16.90 -11.70
N TRP A 4 -0.61 17.54 -11.13
CA TRP A 4 -1.57 16.89 -10.23
C TRP A 4 -2.39 15.76 -10.90
N TRP A 5 -2.46 15.73 -12.23
CA TRP A 5 -3.20 14.71 -12.96
C TRP A 5 -2.45 13.38 -13.02
N ASN A 6 -1.14 13.40 -12.77
CA ASN A 6 -0.29 12.20 -12.69
C ASN A 6 -0.58 11.36 -11.44
N MET A 7 -1.23 11.91 -10.41
CA MET A 7 -1.50 11.16 -9.17
C MET A 7 -2.36 9.91 -9.43
N GLY A 8 -3.23 9.93 -10.45
CA GLY A 8 -4.02 8.74 -10.83
C GLY A 8 -3.15 7.59 -11.35
N SER A 9 -2.19 7.86 -12.24
CA SER A 9 -1.29 6.81 -12.76
C SER A 9 -0.30 6.35 -11.70
N LEU A 10 0.17 7.23 -10.82
CA LEU A 10 1.01 6.87 -9.69
C LEU A 10 0.30 5.97 -8.68
N LEU A 11 -1.01 6.13 -8.46
CA LEU A 11 -1.81 5.19 -7.68
C LEU A 11 -1.86 3.79 -8.32
N GLY A 12 -2.06 3.73 -9.64
CA GLY A 12 -1.99 2.46 -10.38
C GLY A 12 -0.61 1.79 -10.29
N LEU A 13 0.46 2.58 -10.43
CA LEU A 13 1.83 2.08 -10.25
C LEU A 13 2.07 1.59 -8.82
N SER A 14 1.60 2.33 -7.82
CA SER A 14 1.70 1.94 -6.40
C SER A 14 0.99 0.61 -6.14
N LEU A 15 -0.19 0.39 -6.73
CA LEU A 15 -0.91 -0.87 -6.65
C LEU A 15 -0.11 -2.04 -7.23
N ILE A 16 0.48 -1.86 -8.43
CA ILE A 16 1.31 -2.90 -9.05
C ILE A 16 2.53 -3.21 -8.18
N ILE A 17 3.23 -2.20 -7.67
CA ILE A 17 4.39 -2.39 -6.79
C ILE A 17 3.98 -3.16 -5.52
N GLN A 18 2.86 -2.80 -4.88
CA GLN A 18 2.39 -3.46 -3.66
C GLN A 18 1.95 -4.91 -3.92
N LEU A 19 1.27 -5.19 -5.04
CA LEU A 19 0.89 -6.55 -5.42
C LEU A 19 2.13 -7.43 -5.66
N LEU A 20 3.10 -6.93 -6.43
CA LEU A 20 4.31 -7.69 -6.72
C LEU A 20 5.11 -7.93 -5.44
N THR A 21 5.49 -6.88 -4.72
CA THR A 21 6.28 -7.01 -3.49
C THR A 21 5.54 -7.83 -2.42
N GLY A 22 4.23 -7.64 -2.27
CA GLY A 22 3.40 -8.37 -1.32
C GLY A 22 3.33 -9.86 -1.65
N LEU A 23 3.19 -10.23 -2.92
CA LEU A 23 3.21 -11.63 -3.36
C LEU A 23 4.56 -12.29 -3.01
N PHE A 24 5.68 -11.62 -3.29
CA PHE A 24 7.00 -12.16 -2.94
C PHE A 24 7.21 -12.31 -1.43
N LEU A 25 6.71 -11.37 -0.63
CA LEU A 25 6.77 -11.49 0.83
C LEU A 25 5.88 -12.63 1.35
N ALA A 26 4.68 -12.79 0.78
CA ALA A 26 3.73 -13.83 1.18
C ALA A 26 4.27 -15.25 0.93
N MET A 27 5.12 -15.46 -0.08
CA MET A 27 5.75 -16.76 -0.33
C MET A 27 6.71 -17.22 0.79
N HIS A 28 7.16 -16.31 1.65
CA HIS A 28 8.10 -16.59 2.74
C HIS A 28 7.51 -16.33 4.14
N TYR A 29 6.32 -15.71 4.22
CA TYR A 29 5.67 -15.36 5.47
C TYR A 29 4.90 -16.55 6.06
N SER A 30 4.88 -16.67 7.39
CA SER A 30 4.08 -17.67 8.12
C SER A 30 3.05 -16.98 9.00
N ALA A 31 1.76 -17.29 8.78
CA ALA A 31 0.63 -16.71 9.50
C ALA A 31 0.29 -17.44 10.81
N ASP A 32 1.32 -17.77 11.60
CA ASP A 32 1.18 -18.33 12.94
C ASP A 32 1.74 -17.34 13.97
N THR A 33 1.05 -17.10 15.08
CA THR A 33 1.46 -16.07 16.08
C THR A 33 2.84 -16.34 16.69
N THR A 34 3.29 -17.60 16.75
CA THR A 34 4.61 -17.96 17.25
C THR A 34 5.72 -17.75 16.21
N LEU A 35 5.37 -17.74 14.92
CA LEU A 35 6.31 -17.67 13.80
C LEU A 35 6.28 -16.36 13.02
N ALA A 36 5.21 -15.57 13.10
CA ALA A 36 4.97 -14.39 12.27
C ALA A 36 6.15 -13.42 12.31
N PHE A 37 6.56 -13.00 13.51
CA PHE A 37 7.71 -12.09 13.69
C PHE A 37 9.02 -12.70 13.20
N SER A 38 9.30 -13.97 13.53
CA SER A 38 10.52 -14.65 13.10
C SER A 38 10.58 -14.88 11.59
N SER A 39 9.44 -15.09 10.93
CA SER A 39 9.37 -15.27 9.47
C SER A 39 9.75 -13.98 8.74
N ILE A 40 9.31 -12.81 9.23
CA ILE A 40 9.74 -11.52 8.68
C ILE A 40 11.23 -11.27 8.94
N ALA A 41 11.74 -11.66 10.11
CA ALA A 41 13.17 -11.56 10.40
C ALA A 41 14.00 -12.42 9.43
N ASN A 42 13.54 -13.65 9.14
CA ASN A 42 14.16 -14.53 8.16
C ASN A 42 14.10 -13.96 6.73
N ILE A 43 12.97 -13.38 6.30
CA ILE A 43 12.86 -12.66 5.02
C ILE A 43 13.93 -11.57 4.92
N CYS A 44 14.10 -10.77 5.97
CA CYS A 44 15.05 -9.66 5.93
C CYS A 44 16.52 -10.11 5.93
N ARG A 45 16.84 -11.25 6.56
CA ARG A 45 18.24 -11.68 6.81
C ARG A 45 18.73 -12.73 5.83
N ASP A 46 17.87 -13.67 5.47
CA ASP A 46 18.29 -14.92 4.83
C ASP A 46 17.72 -15.08 3.40
N VAL A 47 16.66 -14.36 3.04
CA VAL A 47 16.13 -14.32 1.66
C VAL A 47 16.91 -13.30 0.84
N LYS A 48 17.38 -13.71 -0.35
CA LYS A 48 18.10 -12.84 -1.29
C LYS A 48 17.25 -11.61 -1.64
N TYR A 49 17.78 -10.42 -1.38
CA TYR A 49 17.07 -9.14 -1.54
C TYR A 49 15.75 -9.02 -0.74
N GLY A 50 15.49 -9.91 0.23
CA GLY A 50 14.27 -9.87 1.03
C GLY A 50 14.14 -8.60 1.87
N TRP A 51 15.26 -8.07 2.39
CA TRP A 51 15.31 -6.76 3.06
C TRP A 51 14.82 -5.63 2.15
N LEU A 52 15.20 -5.65 0.87
CA LEU A 52 14.85 -4.63 -0.10
C LEU A 52 13.36 -4.72 -0.42
N LEU A 53 12.87 -5.93 -0.70
CA LEU A 53 11.45 -6.17 -0.96
C LEU A 53 10.57 -5.74 0.22
N ARG A 54 10.95 -6.10 1.46
CA ARG A 54 10.24 -5.71 2.67
C ARG A 54 10.23 -4.19 2.86
N THR A 55 11.37 -3.54 2.64
CA THR A 55 11.50 -2.08 2.78
C THR A 55 10.70 -1.35 1.71
N MET A 56 10.72 -1.84 0.47
CA MET A 56 9.90 -1.32 -0.62
C MET A 56 8.40 -1.48 -0.34
N HIS A 57 7.96 -2.64 0.15
CA HIS A 57 6.54 -2.88 0.45
C HIS A 57 6.04 -1.97 1.59
N ALA A 58 6.84 -1.80 2.65
CA ALA A 58 6.51 -0.96 3.78
C ALA A 58 6.45 0.53 3.40
N ASN A 59 7.48 1.05 2.72
CA ASN A 59 7.49 2.46 2.28
C ASN A 59 6.53 2.71 1.11
N GLY A 60 6.27 1.70 0.28
CA GLY A 60 5.31 1.73 -0.82
C GLY A 60 3.89 1.99 -0.33
N ALA A 61 3.53 1.46 0.85
CA ALA A 61 2.25 1.77 1.49
C ALA A 61 2.13 3.27 1.82
N SER A 62 3.16 3.87 2.40
CA SER A 62 3.19 5.33 2.68
C SER A 62 3.10 6.16 1.40
N MET A 63 3.83 5.77 0.34
CA MET A 63 3.74 6.44 -0.96
C MET A 63 2.33 6.35 -1.55
N PHE A 64 1.65 5.21 -1.38
CA PHE A 64 0.26 5.04 -1.80
C PHE A 64 -0.65 6.07 -1.13
N PHE A 65 -0.52 6.26 0.19
CA PHE A 65 -1.30 7.27 0.92
C PHE A 65 -0.95 8.70 0.51
N ILE A 66 0.32 9.02 0.28
CA ILE A 66 0.71 10.33 -0.25
C ILE A 66 0.00 10.58 -1.59
N CYS A 67 0.10 9.63 -2.53
CA CYS A 67 -0.56 9.73 -3.82
C CYS A 67 -2.09 9.89 -3.70
N ILE A 68 -2.75 9.13 -2.82
CA ILE A 68 -4.22 9.17 -2.72
C ILE A 68 -4.70 10.48 -2.11
N TYR A 69 -4.01 11.00 -1.10
CA TYR A 69 -4.36 12.29 -0.51
C TYR A 69 -4.17 13.44 -1.50
N LEU A 70 -3.08 13.44 -2.27
CA LEU A 70 -2.89 14.43 -3.33
C LEU A 70 -3.92 14.27 -4.46
N HIS A 71 -4.28 13.04 -4.82
CA HIS A 71 -5.31 12.77 -5.83
C HIS A 71 -6.69 13.29 -5.41
N ILE A 72 -7.07 13.06 -4.15
CA ILE A 72 -8.32 13.57 -3.54
C ILE A 72 -8.27 15.10 -3.45
N GLY A 73 -7.17 15.67 -2.95
CA GLY A 73 -6.99 17.12 -2.84
C GLY A 73 -7.13 17.82 -4.19
N ARG A 74 -6.51 17.27 -5.25
CA ARG A 74 -6.74 17.72 -6.63
C ARG A 74 -8.22 17.64 -7.00
N GLY A 75 -8.89 16.53 -6.69
CA GLY A 75 -10.30 16.33 -7.02
C GLY A 75 -11.23 17.34 -6.35
N LEU A 76 -10.92 17.75 -5.11
CA LEU A 76 -11.63 18.81 -4.39
C LEU A 76 -11.36 20.18 -5.01
N TYR A 77 -10.10 20.53 -5.25
CA TYR A 77 -9.71 21.85 -5.76
C TYR A 77 -10.30 22.16 -7.15
N TYR A 78 -10.33 21.17 -8.04
CA TYR A 78 -10.81 21.34 -9.42
C TYR A 78 -12.27 20.88 -9.63
N GLY A 79 -13.02 20.62 -8.56
CA GLY A 79 -14.44 20.23 -8.67
C GLY A 79 -14.66 18.86 -9.32
N SER A 80 -13.67 17.98 -9.36
CA SER A 80 -13.79 16.66 -9.99
C SER A 80 -14.79 15.74 -9.27
N TYR A 81 -15.16 16.04 -8.03
CA TYR A 81 -16.24 15.36 -7.29
C TYR A 81 -17.64 15.54 -7.91
N LEU A 82 -17.78 16.43 -8.90
CA LEU A 82 -19.02 16.56 -9.69
C LEU A 82 -19.26 15.33 -10.59
N TYR A 83 -18.21 14.59 -10.95
CA TYR A 83 -18.32 13.27 -11.58
C TYR A 83 -18.70 12.22 -10.53
N LYS A 84 -19.98 12.19 -10.15
CA LYS A 84 -20.49 11.46 -8.97
C LYS A 84 -20.13 9.99 -8.94
N GLU A 85 -20.33 9.25 -10.03
CA GLU A 85 -20.00 7.83 -10.08
C GLU A 85 -18.50 7.57 -9.85
N THR A 86 -17.65 8.28 -10.59
CA THR A 86 -16.18 8.19 -10.43
C THR A 86 -15.72 8.58 -9.04
N TRP A 87 -16.31 9.62 -8.46
CA TRP A 87 -16.00 10.09 -7.11
C TRP A 87 -16.40 9.07 -6.05
N ASN A 88 -17.61 8.51 -6.14
CA ASN A 88 -18.10 7.50 -5.20
C ASN A 88 -17.26 6.22 -5.26
N ILE A 89 -16.87 5.76 -6.45
CA ILE A 89 -15.91 4.66 -6.61
C ILE A 89 -14.56 5.01 -5.96
N GLY A 90 -14.07 6.23 -6.15
CA GLY A 90 -12.85 6.72 -5.51
C GLY A 90 -12.90 6.69 -3.98
N VAL A 91 -14.05 7.03 -3.39
CA VAL A 91 -14.28 6.94 -1.94
C VAL A 91 -14.24 5.48 -1.47
N VAL A 92 -14.88 4.56 -2.20
CA VAL A 92 -14.80 3.11 -1.89
C VAL A 92 -13.36 2.61 -1.98
N LEU A 93 -12.61 3.01 -3.00
CA LEU A 93 -11.20 2.64 -3.16
C LEU A 93 -10.33 3.17 -2.01
N LEU A 94 -10.60 4.38 -1.50
CA LEU A 94 -9.93 4.90 -0.32
C LEU A 94 -10.15 4.01 0.91
N PHE A 95 -11.40 3.61 1.17
CA PHE A 95 -11.70 2.73 2.31
C PHE A 95 -11.08 1.34 2.16
N LEU A 96 -11.07 0.77 0.95
CA LEU A 96 -10.41 -0.50 0.67
C LEU A 96 -8.89 -0.41 0.89
N LEU A 97 -8.25 0.68 0.45
CA LEU A 97 -6.83 0.93 0.71
C LEU A 97 -6.56 1.00 2.22
N MET A 98 -7.38 1.76 2.96
CA MET A 98 -7.24 1.89 4.42
C MET A 98 -7.35 0.55 5.14
N ALA A 99 -8.39 -0.23 4.83
CA ALA A 99 -8.57 -1.56 5.40
C ALA A 99 -7.39 -2.49 5.07
N THR A 100 -6.93 -2.47 3.82
CA THR A 100 -5.81 -3.31 3.37
C THR A 100 -4.52 -2.94 4.09
N ALA A 101 -4.19 -1.65 4.17
CA ALA A 101 -2.98 -1.18 4.84
C ALA A 101 -3.01 -1.43 6.36
N PHE A 102 -4.17 -1.25 6.99
CA PHE A 102 -4.37 -1.56 8.40
C PHE A 102 -4.11 -3.05 8.68
N MET A 103 -4.76 -3.94 7.92
CA MET A 103 -4.55 -5.38 8.08
C MET A 103 -3.10 -5.79 7.78
N GLY A 104 -2.48 -5.17 6.78
CA GLY A 104 -1.06 -5.41 6.45
C GLY A 104 -0.10 -5.01 7.57
N TYR A 105 -0.44 -3.96 8.34
CA TYR A 105 0.37 -3.50 9.47
C TYR A 105 0.35 -4.46 10.68
N ILE A 106 -0.70 -5.27 10.80
CA ILE A 106 -0.85 -6.27 11.88
C ILE A 106 0.06 -7.49 11.64
N LEU A 107 0.32 -7.85 10.36
CA LEU A 107 1.03 -9.08 9.98
C LEU A 107 2.42 -9.27 10.63
N PRO A 108 3.25 -8.23 10.84
CA PRO A 108 4.56 -8.41 11.47
C PRO A 108 4.55 -8.87 12.92
N TRP A 109 3.41 -8.77 13.62
CA TRP A 109 3.26 -9.20 15.00
C TRP A 109 4.31 -8.57 15.95
N GLY A 110 4.53 -7.26 15.79
CA GLY A 110 5.36 -6.45 16.67
C GLY A 110 4.55 -5.84 17.82
N GLN A 111 5.19 -5.07 18.71
CA GLN A 111 4.46 -4.43 19.82
C GLN A 111 3.45 -3.35 19.37
N MET A 112 3.71 -2.74 18.22
CA MET A 112 2.85 -1.69 17.65
C MET A 112 1.85 -2.25 16.63
N SER A 113 2.02 -3.51 16.19
CA SER A 113 1.16 -4.11 15.16
C SER A 113 -0.22 -4.42 15.69
#